data_AF-A0A822HDU7-F1
#
_entry.id   AF-A0A822HDU7-F1
#
_cell.length_a   1.000
_cell.length_b   1.000
_cell.length_c   1.000
_cell.angle_alpha   90.00
_cell.angle_beta   90.00
_cell.angle_gamma   90.00
#
_symmetry.space_group_name_H-M   'P 1'
#
loop_
_entity.id
_entity.type
_entity.pdbx_description
1 polymer ?
#
loop_
_entity_poly.entity_id
_entity_poly.type
_entity_poly.pdbx_seq_one_letter_code
_entity_poly.pdbx_strand_id
1 'polypeptide(L)'
;FARVFVRLALERRLLSRLLSRLLSELFSQVIFYKLYINVKLFYVTDDGDLRKQFLAHIESLQLLDYKCFSNSYSDIDIIYHVIIVPTRARAARISSTTTANPYIALAGILGSTKVIPLPSKNTLEIKFKVKSEFYMK
;
A
#
# COMPACT_ATOMS: atom_id res chain seq x y z
N PHE A 1 0.78 -10.50 -14.24
CA PHE A 1 1.21 -10.45 -12.83
C PHE A 1 2.31 -9.42 -12.54
N ALA A 2 3.49 -9.48 -13.15
CA ALA A 2 4.60 -8.54 -12.85
C ALA A 2 4.24 -7.04 -12.99
N ARG A 3 3.50 -6.66 -14.04
CA ARG A 3 3.07 -5.26 -14.25
C ARG A 3 2.16 -4.73 -13.12
N VAL A 4 1.31 -5.60 -12.56
CA VAL A 4 0.41 -5.26 -11.42
C VAL A 4 1.26 -4.98 -10.18
N PHE A 5 2.22 -5.87 -9.91
CA PHE A 5 3.15 -5.76 -8.79
C PHE A 5 4.00 -4.49 -8.85
N VAL A 6 4.55 -4.16 -10.03
CA VAL A 6 5.36 -2.93 -10.20
C VAL A 6 4.52 -1.68 -9.91
N ARG A 7 3.29 -1.61 -10.42
CA ARG A 7 2.39 -0.47 -10.15
C ARG A 7 2.06 -0.36 -8.66
N LEU A 8 1.74 -1.47 -7.99
CA LEU A 8 1.49 -1.49 -6.55
C LEU A 8 2.72 -1.05 -5.75
N ALA A 9 3.90 -1.54 -6.11
CA ALA A 9 5.15 -1.22 -5.45
C ALA A 9 5.59 0.24 -5.66
N LEU A 10 5.24 0.85 -6.80
CA LEU A 10 5.42 2.28 -7.04
C LEU A 10 4.48 3.11 -6.17
N GLU A 11 3.19 2.79 -6.14
CA GLU A 11 2.20 3.51 -5.34
C GLU A 11 2.44 3.38 -3.83
N ARG A 12 3.06 2.28 -3.37
CA ARG A 12 3.48 2.10 -1.97
C ARG A 12 4.88 2.66 -1.68
N ARG A 13 5.60 3.17 -2.68
CA ARG A 13 7.00 3.62 -2.56
C ARG A 13 7.95 2.52 -2.04
N LEU A 14 7.73 1.27 -2.45
CA LEU A 14 8.50 0.09 -2.02
C LEU A 14 9.33 -0.60 -3.11
N LEU A 15 9.12 -0.25 -4.38
CA LEU A 15 9.82 -0.83 -5.54
C LEU A 15 11.36 -0.91 -5.40
N SER A 16 12.07 0.17 -5.07
CA SER A 16 13.55 0.16 -4.94
C SER A 16 14.01 -0.85 -3.89
N ARG A 17 13.37 -0.84 -2.72
CA ARG A 17 13.65 -1.78 -1.61
C ARG A 17 13.38 -3.23 -2.00
N LEU A 18 12.24 -3.50 -2.65
CA LEU A 18 11.86 -4.85 -3.07
C LEU A 18 12.82 -5.39 -4.14
N LEU A 19 13.18 -4.57 -5.13
CA LEU A 19 14.16 -4.95 -6.15
C LEU A 19 15.55 -5.15 -5.56
N SER A 20 15.98 -4.28 -4.65
CA SER A 20 17.27 -4.45 -3.94
C SER A 20 17.35 -5.79 -3.23
N ARG A 21 16.27 -6.19 -2.53
CA ARG A 21 16.19 -7.47 -1.84
C ARG A 21 16.15 -8.65 -2.81
N LEU A 22 15.32 -8.58 -3.84
CA LEU A 22 15.18 -9.61 -4.87
C LEU A 22 16.54 -9.85 -5.55
N LEU A 23 17.26 -8.78 -5.88
CA LEU A 23 18.60 -8.87 -6.43
C LEU A 23 19.59 -9.53 -5.47
N SER A 24 19.60 -9.14 -4.19
CA SER A 24 20.49 -9.77 -3.20
C SER A 24 20.18 -11.26 -2.98
N GLU A 25 18.91 -11.65 -2.96
CA GLU A 25 18.50 -13.07 -2.85
C GLU A 25 18.85 -13.86 -4.12
N LEU A 26 18.72 -13.26 -5.31
CA LEU A 26 19.13 -13.85 -6.59
C LEU A 26 20.62 -14.20 -6.64
N PHE A 27 21.48 -13.33 -6.09
CA PHE A 27 22.93 -13.60 -6.02
C PHE A 27 23.28 -14.80 -5.12
N SER A 28 22.46 -15.07 -4.11
CA SER A 28 22.71 -16.15 -3.15
C SER A 28 22.32 -17.54 -3.67
N GLN A 29 21.50 -17.64 -4.72
CA GLN A 29 20.95 -18.91 -5.17
C GLN A 29 21.64 -19.44 -6.43
N VAL A 30 22.20 -20.64 -6.31
CA VAL A 30 22.87 -21.40 -7.39
C VAL A 30 21.93 -21.67 -8.59
N ILE A 31 20.63 -21.72 -8.33
CA ILE A 31 19.57 -22.00 -9.32
C ILE A 31 19.53 -20.93 -10.43
N PHE A 32 20.03 -19.71 -10.16
CA PHE A 32 19.98 -18.60 -11.12
C PHE A 32 21.19 -18.49 -12.05
N TYR A 33 22.30 -19.19 -11.80
CA TYR A 33 23.46 -19.17 -12.71
C TYR A 33 23.12 -19.70 -14.12
N LYS A 34 22.07 -20.53 -14.26
CA LYS A 34 21.60 -21.05 -15.56
C LYS A 34 20.58 -20.18 -16.28
N LEU A 35 19.76 -19.40 -15.57
CA LEU A 35 18.60 -18.71 -16.16
C LEU A 35 18.93 -17.31 -16.71
N TYR A 36 20.06 -16.72 -16.34
CA TYR A 36 20.31 -15.30 -16.57
C TYR A 36 21.73 -14.96 -17.05
N ILE A 37 22.20 -15.65 -18.09
CA ILE A 37 23.42 -15.26 -18.83
C ILE A 37 23.34 -13.80 -19.32
N ASN A 38 22.15 -13.31 -19.70
CA ASN A 38 21.95 -11.93 -20.17
C ASN A 38 21.87 -10.87 -19.06
N VAL A 39 21.36 -11.21 -17.86
CA VAL A 39 21.38 -10.27 -16.72
C VAL A 39 22.76 -10.23 -16.08
N LYS A 40 23.53 -11.32 -16.16
CA LYS A 40 24.93 -11.33 -15.77
C LYS A 40 25.73 -10.24 -16.52
N LEU A 41 25.38 -9.91 -17.77
CA LEU A 41 25.99 -8.81 -18.54
C LEU A 41 25.65 -7.41 -18.00
N PHE A 42 24.51 -7.22 -17.32
CA PHE A 42 24.21 -5.98 -16.60
C PHE A 42 24.96 -5.86 -15.26
N TYR A 43 25.44 -6.98 -14.71
CA TYR A 43 26.01 -7.06 -13.35
C TYR A 43 27.52 -7.37 -13.26
N VAL A 44 28.13 -7.96 -14.29
CA VAL A 44 29.58 -8.31 -14.31
C VAL A 44 30.42 -7.21 -14.93
N THR A 45 29.82 -6.34 -15.72
CA THR A 45 30.54 -5.40 -16.58
C THR A 45 30.87 -4.06 -15.88
N ASP A 46 30.35 -3.83 -14.66
CA ASP A 46 30.59 -2.60 -13.91
C ASP A 46 30.43 -2.91 -12.41
N ASP A 47 31.43 -2.62 -11.57
CA ASP A 47 31.62 -3.00 -10.14
C ASP A 47 30.46 -2.61 -9.18
N GLY A 48 29.25 -3.07 -9.45
CA GLY A 48 28.02 -2.67 -8.79
C GLY A 48 27.50 -1.27 -9.14
N ASP A 49 28.16 -0.52 -10.03
CA ASP A 49 27.80 0.88 -10.30
C ASP A 49 26.53 1.04 -11.15
N LEU A 50 26.35 0.23 -12.20
CA LEU A 50 25.08 0.16 -12.93
C LEU A 50 23.90 -0.24 -12.04
N ARG A 51 24.13 -1.15 -11.08
CA ARG A 51 23.11 -1.55 -10.08
C ARG A 51 22.73 -0.37 -9.19
N LYS A 52 23.72 0.35 -8.65
CA LYS A 52 23.49 1.53 -7.80
C LYS A 52 22.76 2.62 -8.59
N GLN A 53 23.18 2.89 -9.82
CA GLN A 53 22.55 3.88 -10.68
C GLN A 53 21.09 3.52 -11.02
N PHE A 54 20.83 2.25 -11.33
CA PHE A 54 19.47 1.76 -11.58
C PHE A 54 18.57 1.92 -10.33
N LEU A 55 19.07 1.52 -9.15
CA LEU A 55 18.31 1.67 -7.91
C LEU A 55 18.07 3.13 -7.54
N ALA A 56 19.07 4.01 -7.72
CA ALA A 56 18.94 5.44 -7.49
C ALA A 56 17.90 6.08 -8.43
N HIS A 57 17.86 5.66 -9.68
CA HIS A 57 16.84 6.12 -10.62
C HIS A 57 15.43 5.63 -10.25
N ILE A 58 15.29 4.41 -9.72
CA ILE A 58 14.00 3.94 -9.20
C ILE A 58 13.61 4.70 -7.93
N GLU A 59 14.56 4.98 -7.06
CA GLU A 59 14.31 5.73 -5.82
C GLU A 59 13.82 7.15 -6.13
N SER A 60 14.37 7.81 -7.16
CA SER A 60 13.87 9.13 -7.59
C SER A 60 12.43 9.06 -8.08
N LEU A 61 12.04 7.99 -8.78
CA LEU A 61 10.64 7.77 -9.16
C LEU A 61 9.76 7.66 -7.92
N GLN A 62 10.19 6.99 -6.86
CA GLN A 62 9.40 6.81 -5.63
C GLN A 62 9.14 8.09 -4.83
N LEU A 63 9.81 9.20 -5.15
CA LEU A 63 9.52 10.51 -4.55
C LEU A 63 8.18 11.10 -5.03
N LEU A 64 7.65 10.59 -6.15
CA LEU A 64 6.41 11.05 -6.75
C LEU A 64 5.19 10.28 -6.22
N ASP A 65 4.07 10.97 -6.06
CA ASP A 65 2.78 10.40 -5.66
C ASP A 65 2.05 9.73 -6.83
N TYR A 66 2.46 8.49 -7.13
CA TYR A 66 1.76 7.68 -8.15
C TYR A 66 0.46 7.09 -7.62
N LYS A 67 -0.62 7.26 -8.39
CA LYS A 67 -1.92 6.58 -8.21
C LYS A 67 -2.18 5.53 -9.29
N CYS A 68 -1.12 4.88 -9.78
CA CYS A 68 -1.18 4.05 -10.98
C CYS A 68 -1.75 2.64 -10.73
N PHE A 69 -1.75 2.16 -9.49
CA PHE A 69 -2.43 0.92 -9.12
C PHE A 69 -3.90 1.18 -8.82
N SER A 70 -4.20 2.12 -7.92
CA SER A 70 -5.59 2.43 -7.53
C SER A 70 -6.45 2.96 -8.68
N ASN A 71 -5.88 3.69 -9.65
CA ASN A 71 -6.66 4.14 -10.83
C ASN A 71 -6.85 3.06 -11.90
N SER A 72 -5.93 2.08 -12.00
CA SER A 72 -5.99 1.07 -13.05
C SER A 72 -6.82 -0.16 -12.66
N TYR A 73 -7.05 -0.35 -11.36
CA TYR A 73 -7.73 -1.53 -10.83
C TYR A 73 -8.88 -1.12 -9.90
N SER A 74 -9.91 -0.53 -10.50
CA SER A 74 -11.12 -0.10 -9.81
C SER A 74 -11.94 -1.29 -9.28
N ASP A 75 -11.97 -2.45 -9.92
CA ASP A 75 -12.73 -3.62 -9.43
C ASP A 75 -11.94 -4.50 -8.44
N ILE A 76 -11.07 -3.91 -7.61
CA ILE A 76 -10.40 -4.62 -6.52
C ILE A 76 -11.08 -4.27 -5.20
N ASP A 77 -11.29 -5.30 -4.38
CA ASP A 77 -11.71 -5.08 -3.02
C ASP A 77 -10.58 -4.58 -2.12
N ILE A 78 -10.76 -3.40 -1.55
CA ILE A 78 -9.85 -2.79 -0.59
C ILE A 78 -10.41 -2.97 0.82
N ILE A 79 -9.55 -3.39 1.75
CA ILE A 79 -9.90 -3.46 3.18
C ILE A 79 -9.54 -2.12 3.82
N TYR A 80 -10.56 -1.40 4.27
CA TYR A 80 -10.40 -0.19 5.06
C TYR A 80 -10.34 -0.56 6.54
N HIS A 81 -9.35 0.01 7.23
CA HIS A 81 -9.18 -0.11 8.67
C HIS A 81 -9.36 1.27 9.28
N VAL A 82 -10.47 1.44 10.01
CA VAL A 82 -10.84 2.72 10.62
C VAL A 82 -10.65 2.61 12.13
N ILE A 83 -9.90 3.56 12.69
CA ILE A 83 -9.65 3.69 14.12
C ILE A 83 -10.18 5.05 14.56
N ILE A 84 -11.09 5.05 15.53
CA ILE A 84 -11.69 6.23 16.14
C ILE A 84 -10.91 6.52 17.42
N VAL A 85 -10.26 7.67 17.48
CA VAL A 85 -9.48 8.10 18.64
C VAL A 85 -10.22 9.23 19.37
N PRO A 86 -11.03 8.92 20.39
CA PRO A 86 -11.75 9.95 21.14
C PRO A 86 -10.78 10.77 22.00
N THR A 87 -10.93 12.10 22.00
CA THR A 87 -10.19 12.99 22.90
C THR A 87 -10.63 12.79 24.35
N ARG A 88 -9.70 12.48 25.24
CA ARG A 88 -9.94 12.45 26.70
C ARG A 88 -9.91 13.88 27.24
N ALA A 89 -11.08 14.53 27.37
CA ALA A 89 -11.16 15.78 28.10
C ALA A 89 -10.91 15.50 29.60
N ARG A 90 -9.96 16.22 30.23
CA ARG A 90 -9.58 16.04 31.65
C ARG A 90 -10.71 16.36 32.66
N ALA A 91 -11.86 16.87 32.21
CA ALA A 91 -12.93 17.38 33.06
C ALA A 91 -13.96 16.34 33.52
N ALA A 92 -13.90 15.08 33.08
CA ALA A 92 -14.83 14.06 33.55
C ALA A 92 -14.08 12.78 33.95
N ARG A 93 -13.85 12.62 35.26
CA ARG A 93 -13.48 11.34 35.92
C ARG A 93 -14.65 10.35 35.95
N ILE A 94 -15.50 10.39 34.92
CA ILE A 94 -16.54 9.40 34.64
C ILE A 94 -16.23 9.01 33.20
N SER A 95 -15.88 7.75 32.97
CA SER A 95 -15.77 7.16 31.64
C SER A 95 -17.12 7.34 30.96
N SER A 96 -17.34 8.47 30.29
CA SER A 96 -18.54 8.72 29.51
C SER A 96 -18.46 7.87 28.27
N THR A 97 -18.92 6.62 28.41
CA THR A 97 -19.26 5.80 27.26
C THR A 97 -20.31 6.58 26.46
N THR A 98 -20.03 6.80 25.19
CA THR A 98 -21.01 7.45 24.32
C THR A 98 -22.27 6.60 24.30
N THR A 99 -23.42 7.20 24.61
CA THR A 99 -24.72 6.52 24.52
C THR A 99 -25.31 6.61 23.12
N ALA A 100 -24.71 7.40 22.23
CA ALA A 100 -25.10 7.55 20.85
C ALA A 100 -24.82 6.27 20.03
N ASN A 101 -25.49 6.14 18.89
CA ASN A 101 -25.21 5.12 17.88
C ASN A 101 -24.41 5.76 16.73
N PRO A 102 -23.07 5.84 16.86
CA PRO A 102 -22.26 6.46 15.83
C PRO A 102 -22.27 5.64 14.53
N TYR A 103 -22.08 6.34 13.42
CA TYR A 103 -21.89 5.77 12.09
C TYR A 103 -20.72 6.46 11.40
N ILE A 104 -20.16 5.79 10.39
CA ILE A 104 -19.08 6.34 9.56
C ILE A 104 -19.51 6.30 8.09
N ALA A 105 -19.06 7.30 7.32
CA ALA A 105 -19.09 7.28 5.87
C ALA A 105 -17.73 7.79 5.39
N LEU A 106 -17.04 7.00 4.57
CA LEU A 106 -15.75 7.40 3.99
C LEU A 106 -16.00 8.03 2.64
N ALA A 107 -15.27 9.08 2.30
CA ALA A 107 -15.28 9.69 0.97
C ALA A 107 -13.85 9.87 0.47
N GLY A 108 -13.64 9.61 -0.81
CA GLY A 108 -12.37 9.76 -1.51
C GLY A 108 -12.59 10.17 -2.96
N ILE A 109 -11.50 10.18 -3.73
CA ILE A 109 -11.48 10.71 -5.10
C ILE A 109 -12.33 9.85 -6.06
N LEU A 110 -12.38 8.54 -5.82
CA LEU A 110 -13.19 7.60 -6.59
C LEU A 110 -14.65 7.54 -6.09
N GLY A 111 -14.90 8.15 -4.92
CA GLY A 111 -16.21 8.45 -4.33
C GLY A 111 -16.32 8.02 -2.85
N SER A 112 -17.54 7.89 -2.33
CA SER A 112 -17.85 7.53 -0.94
C SER A 112 -18.41 6.11 -0.63
N THR A 113 -18.47 5.74 0.65
CA THR A 113 -19.20 4.56 1.11
C THR A 113 -20.64 4.95 1.46
N LYS A 114 -21.53 3.96 1.51
CA LYS A 114 -22.79 4.13 2.25
C LYS A 114 -22.48 4.39 3.73
N VAL A 115 -23.51 4.82 4.46
CA VAL A 115 -23.45 4.93 5.93
C VAL A 115 -23.20 3.53 6.52
N ILE A 116 -22.11 3.41 7.27
CA ILE A 116 -21.71 2.18 7.96
C ILE A 116 -21.95 2.40 9.45
N PRO A 117 -22.98 1.76 10.05
CA PRO A 117 -23.19 1.82 11.48
C PRO A 117 -22.08 1.08 12.23
N LEU A 118 -21.66 1.59 13.38
CA LEU A 118 -20.71 0.89 14.23
C LEU A 118 -21.39 -0.32 14.90
N PRO A 119 -20.73 -1.50 14.96
CA PRO A 119 -21.30 -2.71 15.54
C PRO A 119 -21.74 -2.56 17.00
N SER A 120 -21.02 -1.74 17.76
CA SER A 120 -21.37 -1.37 19.14
C SER A 120 -21.01 0.08 19.40
N LYS A 121 -21.68 0.71 20.39
CA LYS A 121 -21.46 2.12 20.77
C LYS A 121 -20.02 2.43 21.19
N ASN A 122 -19.31 1.42 21.70
CA ASN A 122 -17.93 1.54 22.18
C ASN A 122 -16.92 0.95 21.18
N THR A 123 -17.35 0.57 19.97
CA THR A 123 -16.43 0.12 18.93
C THR A 123 -15.59 1.31 18.47
N LEU A 124 -14.29 1.24 18.72
CA LEU A 124 -13.32 2.24 18.26
C LEU A 124 -12.48 1.76 17.07
N GLU A 125 -12.63 0.50 16.67
CA GLU A 125 -11.89 -0.10 15.58
C GLU A 125 -12.82 -0.93 14.71
N ILE A 126 -12.80 -0.71 13.40
CA ILE A 126 -13.55 -1.51 12.44
C ILE A 126 -12.72 -1.77 11.19
N LYS A 127 -12.84 -2.99 10.66
CA LYS A 127 -12.28 -3.39 9.38
C LYS A 127 -13.43 -3.81 8.48
N PHE A 128 -13.49 -3.24 7.28
CA PHE A 128 -14.51 -3.58 6.31
C PHE A 128 -13.96 -3.52 4.89
N LYS A 129 -14.58 -4.29 4.01
CA LYS A 129 -14.16 -4.48 2.64
C LYS A 129 -15.05 -3.64 1.73
N VAL A 130 -14.44 -2.83 0.86
CA VAL A 130 -15.14 -1.97 -0.11
C VAL A 130 -14.50 -2.19 -1.47
N LYS A 131 -15.32 -2.33 -2.51
CA LYS A 131 -14.81 -2.33 -3.88
C LYS A 131 -14.20 -0.96 -4.20
N SER A 132 -13.06 -0.93 -4.89
CA SER A 132 -12.48 0.33 -5.37
C SER A 132 -13.34 1.03 -6.44
N GLU A 133 -14.41 0.36 -6.91
CA GLU A 133 -15.33 0.77 -7.98
C GLU A 133 -16.66 1.36 -7.48
N PHE A 134 -16.84 1.55 -6.18
CA PHE A 134 -17.82 2.54 -5.72
C PHE A 134 -17.25 3.88 -6.25
N TYR A 135 -17.59 4.44 -7.43
CA TYR A 135 -18.90 4.65 -8.08
C TYR A 135 -18.90 4.44 -9.61
N MET A 136 -19.82 3.61 -10.11
CA MET A 136 -20.61 3.95 -11.30
C MET A 136 -22.09 3.75 -10.98
N LYS A 137 -22.68 4.76 -10.31
CA LYS A 137 -24.06 5.27 -10.47
C LYS A 137 -24.39 6.25 -9.36
#